data_AF-A0A7W6BAH1-F1
#
_entry.id   AF-A0A7W6BAH1-F1
#
_cell.length_a   1.000
_cell.length_b   1.000
_cell.length_c   1.000
_cell.angle_alpha   90.00
_cell.angle_beta   90.00
_cell.angle_gamma   90.00
#
_symmetry.space_group_name_H-M   'P 1'
#
loop_
_entity.id
_entity.type
_entity.pdbx_description
1 polymer ?
#
loop_
_entity_poly.entity_id
_entity_poly.type
_entity_poly.pdbx_seq_one_letter_code
_entity_poly.pdbx_strand_id
1 'polypeptide(L)' 'MPEDHPDRHIRCQDAIQFAFQHLLRQAVASGWSESEAVAAFIDLADNHMLSIAANDETNKLIERLKRMT' A
#
# COMPACT_ATOMS: atom_id res chain seq x y z
N MET A 1 3.93 -3.87 -17.95
CA MET A 1 3.19 -2.70 -18.48
C MET A 1 4.05 -1.47 -18.28
N PRO A 2 4.22 -0.59 -19.29
CA PRO A 2 4.94 0.67 -19.14
C PRO A 2 4.42 1.51 -17.98
N GLU A 3 5.28 2.35 -17.39
CA GLU A 3 4.93 3.18 -16.22
C GLU A 3 3.87 4.23 -16.55
N ASP A 4 3.90 4.76 -17.76
CA ASP A 4 3.03 5.80 -18.31
C ASP A 4 1.75 5.26 -18.97
N HIS A 5 1.51 3.94 -18.91
CA HIS A 5 0.30 3.37 -19.49
C HIS A 5 -0.96 3.93 -18.80
N PRO A 6 -1.94 4.47 -19.53
CA PRO A 6 -3.09 5.16 -18.94
C PRO A 6 -3.89 4.28 -17.98
N ASP A 7 -4.02 2.99 -18.29
CA ASP A 7 -4.76 2.04 -17.45
C ASP A 7 -3.92 1.39 -16.33
N ARG A 8 -2.64 1.75 -16.14
CA ARG A 8 -1.75 1.05 -15.19
C ARG A 8 -2.35 1.02 -13.78
N HIS A 9 -2.98 2.12 -13.37
CA HIS A 9 -3.63 2.22 -12.07
C HIS A 9 -4.86 1.30 -11.97
N ILE A 10 -5.75 1.34 -12.96
CA ILE A 10 -6.96 0.50 -13.00
C ILE A 10 -6.58 -0.99 -13.01
N ARG A 11 -5.57 -1.37 -13.79
CA ARG A 11 -5.08 -2.75 -13.87
C ARG A 11 -4.46 -3.23 -12.56
N CYS A 12 -3.85 -2.34 -11.80
CA CYS A 12 -3.40 -2.63 -10.45
C CYS A 12 -4.61 -2.92 -9.53
N GLN A 13 -5.65 -2.10 -9.61
CA GLN A 13 -6.89 -2.32 -8.84
C GLN A 13 -7.54 -3.66 -9.19
N ASP A 14 -7.69 -3.98 -10.48
CA ASP A 14 -8.25 -5.25 -10.96
C ASP A 14 -7.50 -6.46 -10.35
N ALA A 15 -6.17 -6.37 -10.28
CA ALA A 15 -5.34 -7.45 -9.77
C ALA A 15 -5.54 -7.70 -8.26
N ILE A 16 -5.90 -6.68 -7.49
CA ILE A 16 -6.01 -6.76 -6.02
C ILE A 16 -7.47 -6.78 -5.51
N GLN A 17 -8.45 -6.43 -6.35
CA GLN A 17 -9.84 -6.22 -5.92
C GLN A 17 -10.45 -7.43 -5.21
N PHE A 18 -10.23 -8.64 -5.71
CA PHE A 18 -10.78 -9.85 -5.09
C PHE A 18 -10.16 -10.15 -3.72
N ALA A 19 -8.85 -9.88 -3.56
CA ALA A 19 -8.19 -10.03 -2.27
C ALA A 19 -8.71 -8.99 -1.27
N PHE A 20 -8.89 -7.74 -1.70
CA PHE A 20 -9.49 -6.69 -0.88
C PHE A 20 -10.91 -7.07 -0.42
N GLN A 21 -11.78 -7.51 -1.33
CA GLN A 21 -13.13 -7.98 -0.99
C GLN A 21 -13.15 -9.19 -0.07
N HIS A 22 -12.18 -10.09 -0.20
CA HIS A 22 -12.04 -11.21 0.73
C HIS A 22 -11.76 -10.71 2.14
N LEU A 23 -10.80 -9.79 2.30
CA LEU A 23 -10.45 -9.25 3.61
C LEU A 23 -11.57 -8.42 4.24
N LEU A 24 -12.29 -7.62 3.45
CA LEU A 24 -13.48 -6.91 3.94
C LEU A 24 -14.52 -7.89 4.49
N ARG A 25 -14.81 -8.98 3.77
CA ARG A 25 -15.74 -10.02 4.25
C ARG A 25 -15.28 -10.68 5.54
N GLN A 26 -13.98 -10.90 5.72
CA GLN A 26 -13.44 -11.45 6.96
C GLN A 26 -13.60 -10.49 8.14
N ALA A 27 -13.35 -9.20 7.92
CA ALA A 27 -13.56 -8.17 8.94
C ALA A 27 -15.04 -8.09 9.35
N VAL A 28 -15.96 -8.09 8.37
CA VAL A 28 -17.40 -8.09 8.65
C VAL A 28 -17.84 -9.36 9.37
N ALA A 29 -17.34 -10.53 8.96
CA ALA A 29 -17.61 -11.79 9.65
C ALA A 29 -17.08 -11.82 11.10
N SER A 30 -16.09 -10.97 11.40
CA SER A 30 -15.53 -10.79 12.74
C SER A 30 -16.28 -9.75 13.58
N GLY A 31 -17.36 -9.15 13.04
CA GLY A 31 -18.25 -8.24 13.77
C GLY A 31 -18.02 -6.75 13.49
N TRP A 32 -17.11 -6.39 12.60
CA TRP A 32 -16.88 -5.00 12.20
C TRP A 32 -17.89 -4.54 11.15
N SER A 33 -18.23 -3.25 11.14
CA SER A 33 -18.94 -2.69 10.00
C SER A 33 -18.03 -2.63 8.77
N GLU A 34 -18.63 -2.63 7.58
CA GLU A 34 -17.88 -2.45 6.33
C GLU A 34 -17.12 -1.13 6.31
N SER A 35 -17.71 -0.05 6.83
CA SER A 35 -17.05 1.26 6.92
C SER A 35 -15.82 1.25 7.84
N GLU A 36 -15.88 0.58 8.98
CA GLU A 36 -14.72 0.43 9.88
C GLU A 36 -13.62 -0.40 9.23
N ALA A 37 -13.99 -1.49 8.55
CA ALA A 37 -13.04 -2.32 7.82
C ALA A 37 -12.34 -1.53 6.71
N VAL A 38 -13.09 -0.78 5.90
CA VAL A 38 -12.53 0.08 4.84
C VAL A 38 -11.62 1.15 5.42
N ALA A 39 -12.03 1.84 6.50
CA ALA A 39 -11.19 2.84 7.16
C ALA A 39 -9.87 2.24 7.65
N ALA A 40 -9.92 1.07 8.31
CA ALA A 40 -8.73 0.36 8.76
C ALA A 40 -7.83 -0.05 7.56
N PHE A 41 -8.40 -0.47 6.43
CA PHE A 41 -7.62 -0.77 5.23
C PHE A 41 -6.88 0.46 4.68
N ILE A 42 -7.51 1.62 4.68
CA ILE A 42 -6.90 2.89 4.27
C ILE A 42 -5.75 3.23 5.21
N ASP A 43 -5.96 3.19 6.53
CA ASP A 43 -4.93 3.48 7.52
C ASP A 43 -3.71 2.56 7.39
N LEU A 44 -3.94 1.26 7.13
CA LEU A 44 -2.86 0.30 6.90
C LEU A 44 -2.07 0.60 5.62
N ALA A 45 -2.75 0.94 4.53
CA ALA A 45 -2.11 1.29 3.27
C ALA A 45 -1.31 2.60 3.37
N ASP A 46 -1.87 3.62 4.03
CA ASP A 46 -1.22 4.91 4.25
C ASP A 46 0.03 4.76 5.12
N ASN A 47 -0.06 3.99 6.22
CA ASN A 47 1.10 3.69 7.06
C ASN A 47 2.19 2.95 6.28
N HIS A 48 1.82 2.04 5.37
CA HIS A 48 2.80 1.36 4.51
C HIS A 48 3.49 2.33 3.54
N MET A 49 2.74 3.28 2.96
CA MET A 49 3.32 4.34 2.12
C MET A 49 4.29 5.24 2.88
N LEU A 50 3.96 5.61 4.12
CA LEU A 50 4.87 6.36 5.00
C LEU A 50 6.15 5.57 5.27
N SER A 51 6.06 4.26 5.51
CA SER A 51 7.22 3.40 5.71
C SER A 51 8.10 3.32 4.46
N ILE A 52 7.52 3.21 3.26
CA ILE A 52 8.27 3.23 1.99
C ILE A 52 9.07 4.54 1.88
N ALA A 53 8.43 5.68 2.11
CA ALA A 53 9.08 6.98 2.02
C ALA A 53 10.24 7.14 3.02
N ALA A 54 10.04 6.73 4.27
CA ALA A 54 11.07 6.78 5.31
C ALA A 54 12.26 5.86 4.98
N ASN A 55 11.99 4.67 4.44
CA ASN A 55 13.03 3.73 4.01
C ASN A 55 13.84 4.30 2.83
N ASP A 56 13.18 4.93 1.87
CA ASP A 56 13.85 5.58 0.74
C ASP A 56 14.77 6.72 1.17
N GLU A 57 14.34 7.54 2.14
CA GLU A 57 15.19 8.58 2.72
C GLU A 57 16.41 7.98 3.43
N THR A 58 16.19 6.94 4.25
CA THR A 58 17.26 6.24 4.95
C THR A 58 18.27 5.63 3.96
N ASN A 59 17.80 4.99 2.90
CA ASN A 59 18.65 4.42 1.86
C ASN A 59 19.47 5.50 1.14
N LYS A 60 18.88 6.66 0.84
CA LYS A 60 19.63 7.79 0.25
C LYS A 60 20.73 8.28 1.17
N LEU A 61 20.51 8.30 2.49
CA LEU A 61 21.54 8.69 3.47
C LEU A 61 22.67 7.66 3.52
N ILE A 62 22.34 6.37 3.57
CA ILE A 62 23.33 5.28 3.54
C ILE A 62 24.20 5.38 2.28
N GLU A 63 23.59 5.60 1.12
CA GLU A 63 24.32 5.74 -0.15
C GLU A 63 25.20 6.99 -0.20
N ARG A 64 24.86 8.06 0.52
CA ARG A 64 25.74 9.22 0.67
C ARG A 64 26.93 8.91 1.56
N LEU A 65 26.69 8.26 2.70
CA LEU A 65 27.75 7.87 3.64
C LEU A 65 28.77 6.93 2.99
N LYS A 66 28.31 5.93 2.23
CA LYS A 66 29.18 5.01 1.47
C LYS A 66 30.08 5.70 0.44
N ARG A 67 29.69 6.88 -0.07
CA ARG A 67 30.52 7.65 -1.02
C ARG A 67 31.55 8.53 -0.32
N MET A 68 31.44 8.71 1.00
CA MET A 68 32.33 9.55 1.80
C MET A 68 33.44 8.74 2.50
N THR A 69 33.29 7.42 2.57
CA THR A 69 34.27 6.46 3.09
C THR A 69 34.95 5.72 1.96
#